data_AF-A0A512N858-F1
#
_entry.id   AF-A0A512N858-F1
#
_cell.length_a   1.000
_cell.length_b   1.000
_cell.length_c   1.000
_cell.angle_alpha   90.00
_cell.angle_beta   90.00
_cell.angle_gamma   90.00
#
_symmetry.space_group_name_H-M   'P 1'
#
loop_
_entity.id
_entity.type
_entity.pdbx_description
1 polymer ?
#
loop_
_entity_poly.entity_id
_entity_poly.type
_entity_poly.pdbx_seq_one_letter_code
_entity_poly.pdbx_strand_id
1 'polypeptide(L)'
;MNRSESLIAARIYFLERELERMSSAADSAEDELRARPTDAATVRRLEALYTLADQTWERIQALHVRLSGGPSVIYFNHRLADPDARAWRRTLV
;
A
#
# COMPACT_ATOMS: atom_id res chain seq x y z
N MET A 1 20.66 11.45 13.32
CA MET A 1 19.46 10.62 13.54
C MET A 1 19.58 9.96 14.91
N ASN A 2 18.64 10.19 15.83
CA ASN A 2 18.65 9.62 17.18
C ASN A 2 18.02 8.20 17.19
N ARG A 3 18.21 7.44 18.28
CA ARG A 3 17.74 6.04 18.40
C ARG A 3 16.23 5.89 18.16
N SER A 4 15.44 6.88 18.57
CA SER A 4 13.98 6.88 18.39
C SER A 4 13.59 7.12 16.93
N GLU A 5 14.25 8.03 16.23
CA GLU A 5 14.07 8.25 14.78
C GLU A 5 14.44 7.00 13.98
N SER A 6 15.55 6.33 14.33
CA SER A 6 15.94 5.07 13.67
C SER A 6 14.89 3.96 13.84
N LEU A 7 14.25 3.87 15.02
CA LEU A 7 13.17 2.90 15.26
C LEU A 7 11.90 3.24 14.47
N ILE A 8 11.56 4.53 14.33
CA ILE A 8 10.41 4.94 13.53
C ILE A 8 10.66 4.66 12.04
N ALA A 9 11.86 4.95 11.54
CA ALA A 9 12.25 4.65 10.16
C ALA A 9 12.20 3.15 9.85
N ALA A 10 12.72 2.30 10.74
CA ALA A 10 12.63 0.84 10.60
C ALA A 10 11.17 0.35 10.59
N ARG A 11 10.31 0.97 11.41
CA ARG A 11 8.88 0.64 11.45
C ARG A 11 8.16 1.05 10.18
N ILE A 12 8.46 2.23 9.61
CA ILE A 12 7.91 2.66 8.32
C ILE A 12 8.29 1.66 7.24
N TYR A 13 9.58 1.35 7.13
CA TYR A 13 10.08 0.39 6.13
C TYR A 13 9.37 -0.97 6.24
N PHE A 14 9.15 -1.47 7.47
CA PHE A 14 8.37 -2.69 7.68
C PHE A 14 6.93 -2.55 7.16
N LEU A 15 6.23 -1.47 7.47
CA LEU A 15 4.84 -1.27 7.05
C LEU A 15 4.72 -1.08 5.53
N GLU A 16 5.70 -0.44 4.88
CA GLU A 16 5.76 -0.33 3.42
C GLU A 16 5.90 -1.71 2.76
N ARG A 17 6.71 -2.61 3.34
CA ARG A 17 6.81 -4.00 2.88
C ARG A 17 5.50 -4.78 3.07
N GLU A 18 4.78 -4.52 4.15
CA GLU A 18 3.47 -5.15 4.35
C GLU A 18 2.44 -4.64 3.33
N LEU A 19 2.45 -3.34 2.98
CA LEU A 19 1.62 -2.82 1.89
C LEU A 19 1.94 -3.47 0.54
N GLU A 20 3.23 -3.66 0.23
CA GLU A 20 3.66 -4.36 -0.99
C GLU A 20 3.10 -5.79 -1.04
N ARG A 21 3.15 -6.52 0.07
CA ARG A 21 2.57 -7.88 0.16
C ARG A 21 1.04 -7.87 0.04
N MET A 22 0.37 -6.90 0.65
CA MET A 22 -1.08 -6.74 0.53
C MET A 22 -1.48 -6.44 -0.91
N SER A 23 -0.71 -5.62 -1.64
CA SER A 23 -0.93 -5.35 -3.07
C SER A 23 -0.88 -6.65 -3.88
N SER A 24 0.16 -7.47 -3.71
CA SER A 24 0.26 -8.76 -4.41
C SER A 24 -0.87 -9.74 -4.05
N ALA A 25 -1.30 -9.72 -2.79
CA ALA A 25 -2.44 -10.53 -2.34
C ALA A 25 -3.77 -10.04 -2.91
N ALA A 26 -3.94 -8.72 -3.06
CA ALA A 26 -5.11 -8.12 -3.69
C ALA A 26 -5.14 -8.45 -5.18
N ASP A 27 -4.03 -8.28 -5.90
CA ASP A 27 -3.93 -8.65 -7.33
C ASP A 27 -4.35 -10.12 -7.55
N SER A 28 -3.85 -11.03 -6.71
CA SER A 28 -4.22 -12.46 -6.78
C SER A 28 -5.71 -12.68 -6.52
N ALA A 29 -6.29 -11.99 -5.53
CA ALA A 29 -7.70 -12.13 -5.20
C ALA A 29 -8.61 -11.47 -6.26
N GLU A 30 -8.18 -10.38 -6.90
CA GLU A 30 -8.87 -9.78 -8.05
C GLU A 30 -8.88 -10.73 -9.25
N ASP A 31 -7.78 -11.42 -9.51
CA ASP A 31 -7.70 -12.44 -10.56
C ASP A 31 -8.61 -13.64 -10.27
N GLU A 32 -8.63 -14.11 -9.02
CA GLU A 32 -9.58 -15.15 -8.57
C GLU A 32 -11.04 -14.70 -8.75
N LEU A 33 -11.35 -13.45 -8.41
CA LEU A 33 -12.70 -12.90 -8.54
C LEU A 33 -13.09 -12.73 -10.02
N ARG A 34 -12.16 -12.35 -10.89
CA ARG A 34 -12.41 -12.28 -12.35
C ARG A 34 -12.75 -13.66 -12.91
N ALA A 35 -12.12 -14.72 -12.41
CA ALA A 35 -12.44 -16.09 -12.79
C ALA A 35 -13.78 -16.59 -12.18
N ARG A 36 -14.14 -16.10 -10.99
CA ARG A 36 -15.38 -16.48 -10.27
C ARG A 36 -16.11 -15.25 -9.71
N PRO A 37 -16.85 -14.49 -10.55
CA PRO A 37 -17.37 -13.16 -10.18
C PRO A 37 -18.37 -13.12 -9.01
N THR A 38 -19.01 -14.25 -8.71
CA THR A 38 -20.00 -14.36 -7.63
C THR A 38 -19.43 -14.98 -6.35
N ASP A 39 -18.11 -15.16 -6.26
CA ASP A 39 -17.46 -15.71 -5.06
C ASP A 39 -17.47 -14.67 -3.92
N ALA A 40 -18.49 -14.76 -3.07
CA ALA A 40 -18.66 -13.86 -1.93
C ALA A 40 -17.51 -13.95 -0.91
N ALA A 41 -16.78 -15.08 -0.85
CA ALA A 41 -15.63 -15.19 0.05
C ALA A 41 -14.46 -14.35 -0.48
N THR A 42 -14.22 -14.39 -1.79
CA THR A 42 -13.18 -13.58 -2.44
C THR A 42 -13.48 -12.09 -2.35
N VAL A 43 -14.75 -11.70 -2.52
CA VAL A 43 -15.18 -10.30 -2.32
C VAL A 43 -14.88 -9.81 -0.90
N ARG A 44 -15.30 -10.57 0.13
CA ARG A 44 -15.02 -10.20 1.54
C ARG A 44 -13.53 -10.14 1.84
N ARG A 45 -12.74 -11.04 1.24
CA ARG A 45 -11.27 -11.05 1.40
C ARG A 45 -10.65 -9.79 0.80
N LEU A 46 -11.08 -9.36 -0.38
CA LEU A 46 -10.62 -8.12 -1.02
C LEU A 46 -10.98 -6.89 -0.18
N GLU A 47 -12.23 -6.79 0.30
CA GLU A 47 -12.66 -5.71 1.19
C GLU A 47 -11.81 -5.62 2.46
N ALA A 48 -11.50 -6.77 3.07
CA ALA A 48 -10.64 -6.84 4.24
C ALA A 48 -9.20 -6.42 3.93
N LEU A 49 -8.65 -6.82 2.77
CA LEU A 49 -7.31 -6.43 2.33
C LEU A 49 -7.21 -4.92 2.12
N TYR A 50 -8.17 -4.30 1.43
CA TYR A 50 -8.18 -2.85 1.23
C TYR A 50 -8.34 -2.09 2.54
N THR A 51 -9.24 -2.54 3.42
CA THR A 51 -9.41 -1.93 4.75
C THR A 51 -8.10 -1.97 5.54
N LEU A 52 -7.39 -3.09 5.51
CA LEU A 52 -6.11 -3.23 6.20
C LEU A 52 -5.01 -2.37 5.56
N ALA A 53 -5.01 -2.25 4.23
CA ALA A 53 -4.08 -1.41 3.50
C ALA A 53 -4.28 0.07 3.84
N ASP A 54 -5.52 0.56 3.88
CA ASP A 54 -5.85 1.94 4.25
C ASP A 54 -5.36 2.27 5.67
N GLN A 55 -5.66 1.40 6.64
CA GLN A 55 -5.18 1.55 8.02
C GLN A 55 -3.64 1.53 8.12
N THR A 56 -2.99 0.71 7.31
CA THR A 56 -1.52 0.62 7.27
C THR A 56 -0.92 1.89 6.69
N TRP A 57 -1.52 2.43 5.63
CA TRP A 57 -1.14 3.70 5.02
C TRP A 57 -1.28 4.87 5.99
N GLU A 58 -2.41 4.99 6.68
CA GLU A 58 -2.62 6.03 7.70
C GLU A 58 -1.55 5.99 8.79
N ARG A 59 -1.16 4.78 9.22
CA ARG A 59 -0.09 4.59 10.22
C ARG A 59 1.26 5.04 9.70
N ILE A 60 1.60 4.74 8.44
CA ILE A 60 2.84 5.22 7.81
C ILE A 60 2.85 6.74 7.79
N GLN A 61 1.74 7.37 7.39
CA GLN A 61 1.64 8.83 7.35
C GLN A 61 1.80 9.46 8.73
N ALA A 62 1.16 8.90 9.76
CA ALA A 62 1.34 9.35 11.13
C ALA A 62 2.79 9.21 11.63
N LEU A 63 3.51 8.16 11.20
CA LEU A 63 4.92 7.96 11.54
C LEU A 63 5.83 8.94 10.79
N HIS A 64 5.54 9.26 9.53
CA HIS A 64 6.27 10.28 8.79
C HIS A 64 6.15 11.66 9.44
N VAL A 65 4.95 12.08 9.84
CA VAL A 65 4.74 13.35 10.57
C VAL A 65 5.55 13.41 11.87
N ARG A 66 5.71 12.28 12.56
CA ARG A 66 6.52 12.19 13.78
C ARG A 66 8.02 12.27 13.51
N LEU A 67 8.50 11.71 12.39
CA LEU A 67 9.91 11.80 11.99
C LEU A 67 10.31 13.20 11.57
N SER A 68 9.41 13.94 10.92
CA SER A 68 9.71 15.30 10.45
C SER A 68 9.55 16.40 11.50
N GLY A 69 9.20 16.05 12.76
CA GLY A 69 9.14 16.99 13.88
C GLY A 69 7.90 17.89 13.89
N GLY A 70 6.83 17.51 13.19
CA GLY A 70 5.69 18.38 12.88
C GLY A 70 5.35 18.27 11.40
N PRO A 71 4.23 18.82 10.90
CA PRO A 71 3.67 18.44 9.60
C PRO A 71 4.55 18.89 8.43
N SER A 72 5.60 18.13 8.12
CA SER A 72 6.15 18.12 6.78
C SER A 72 5.22 17.23 5.97
N VAL A 73 4.32 17.88 5.25
CA VAL A 73 3.57 17.29 4.16
C VAL A 73 4.60 16.93 3.10
N ILE A 74 5.20 15.74 3.20
CA ILE A 74 5.86 15.13 2.06
C ILE A 74 4.71 14.68 1.16
N TYR A 75 4.31 15.58 0.26
CA TYR A 75 3.44 15.28 -0.86
C TYR A 75 3.98 14.01 -1.54
N PHE A 76 3.25 12.90 -1.43
CA PHE A 76 3.43 11.78 -2.34
C PHE A 76 3.01 12.29 -3.72
N ASN A 77 4.00 12.68 -4.52
CA ASN A 77 3.75 13.23 -5.84
C ASN A 77 3.38 12.07 -6.76
N HIS A 78 2.07 11.87 -6.99
CA HIS A 78 1.55 10.86 -7.92
C HIS A 78 2.16 10.99 -9.33
N ARG A 79 2.71 12.15 -9.71
CA ARG A 79 3.45 12.30 -10.99
C ARG A 79 4.73 11.46 -11.09
N LEU A 80 5.30 10.98 -9.98
CA LEU A 80 6.41 10.00 -9.99
C LEU A 80 5.92 8.54 -9.92
N ALA A 81 4.63 8.33 -9.64
CA ALA A 81 3.92 7.07 -9.85
C ALA A 81 3.30 7.09 -11.27
N ASP A 82 4.20 7.12 -12.25
CA ASP A 82 3.95 7.37 -13.67
C ASP A 82 2.83 6.48 -14.27
N PRO A 83 1.85 7.06 -14.99
CA PRO A 83 0.88 6.32 -15.81
C PRO A 83 1.49 5.32 -16.81
N ASP A 84 2.75 5.48 -17.20
CA ASP A 84 3.44 4.54 -18.12
C ASP A 84 3.67 3.15 -17.51
N ALA A 85 3.72 3.03 -16.19
CA ALA A 85 3.74 1.72 -15.52
C ALA A 85 2.40 0.97 -15.67
N ARG A 86 1.30 1.69 -15.94
CA ARG A 86 -0.01 1.10 -16.20
C ARG A 86 -0.20 0.76 -17.69
N ALA A 87 0.53 1.42 -18.60
CA ALA A 87 0.54 1.11 -20.03
C ALA A 87 1.25 -0.23 -20.34
N TRP A 88 2.38 -0.52 -19.69
CA TRP A 88 3.09 -1.81 -19.84
C TRP A 88 2.28 -3.04 -19.42
N ARG A 89 1.35 -2.90 -18.47
CA ARG A 89 0.47 -4.00 -18.04
C ARG A 89 -0.64 -4.34 -19.04
N ARG A 90 -0.93 -3.46 -20.03
CA ARG A 90 -1.92 -3.74 -21.09
C ARG A 90 -1.32 -4.42 -22.32
N THR A 91 0.01 -4.46 -22.44
CA THR A 91 0.72 -5.06 -23.58
C THR A 91 1.10 -6.53 -23.38
N LEU A 92 0.61 -7.18 -22.32
CA LEU A 92 0.80 -8.62 -22.07
C LEU A 92 -0.46 -9.45 -22.30
N VAL A 93 -1.38 -8.97 -23.15
CA VAL A 93 -2.46 -9.78 -23.76
C VAL A 93 -1.97 -10.30 -25.11
#